data_AF-A0A951KXK6-F1
#
_entry.id   AF-A0A951KXK6-F1
#
_cell.length_a   1.000
_cell.length_b   1.000
_cell.length_c   1.000
_cell.angle_alpha   90.00
_cell.angle_beta   90.00
_cell.angle_gamma   90.00
#
_symmetry.space_group_name_H-M   'P 1'
#
loop_
_entity.id
_entity.type
_entity.pdbx_description
1 polymer ?
#
loop_
_entity_poly.entity_id
_entity_poly.type
_entity_poly.pdbx_seq_one_letter_code
_entity_poly.pdbx_strand_id
1 'polypeptide(L)' 'MPLADGEIAAGDIWRNDSMAGTSFTAQAIDDVAEGVLTEVSGTAFRTGEHRFVLDPRDPLGTGFVLR' A
#
# COMPACT_ATOMS: atom_id res chain seq x y z
N MET A 1 11.14 -22.99 -4.20
CA MET A 1 12.50 -22.62 -4.62
C MET A 1 12.42 -22.32 -6.11
N PRO A 2 11.83 -21.18 -6.52
CA PRO A 2 12.09 -19.83 -6.01
C PRO A 2 11.04 -19.31 -4.99
N LEU A 3 10.75 -18.00 -4.95
CA LEU A 3 10.57 -17.02 -3.87
C LEU A 3 11.92 -16.49 -3.38
N ALA A 4 12.30 -15.29 -3.80
CA ALA A 4 13.72 -14.92 -3.88
C ALA A 4 14.47 -14.89 -2.54
N ASP A 5 15.75 -15.27 -2.59
CA ASP A 5 16.72 -15.59 -1.50
C ASP A 5 16.32 -16.69 -0.50
N GLY A 6 15.04 -17.10 -0.47
CA GLY A 6 14.56 -18.25 0.31
C GLY A 6 14.40 -17.97 1.81
N GLU A 7 14.42 -16.71 2.22
CA GLU A 7 14.23 -16.30 3.62
C GLU A 7 12.77 -16.42 4.10
N ILE A 8 11.82 -16.39 3.17
CA ILE A 8 10.38 -16.51 3.42
C ILE A 8 9.83 -17.58 2.48
N ALA A 9 9.15 -18.60 3.02
CA ALA A 9 8.57 -19.66 2.21
C ALA A 9 7.20 -19.26 1.64
N ALA A 10 6.74 -20.02 0.63
CA ALA A 10 5.41 -19.83 0.05
C ALA A 10 4.34 -20.05 1.14
N GLY A 11 3.41 -19.11 1.26
CA GLY A 11 2.36 -19.14 2.27
C GLY A 11 2.79 -18.74 3.69
N ASP A 12 4.06 -18.39 3.92
CA ASP A 12 4.46 -17.80 5.19
C ASP A 12 3.86 -16.40 5.32
N ILE A 13 3.16 -16.17 6.43
CA ILE A 13 2.62 -14.86 6.75
C ILE A 13 3.73 -14.01 7.36
N TRP A 14 4.09 -12.95 6.65
CA TRP A 14 4.94 -11.89 7.15
C TRP A 14 4.11 -10.70 7.64
N ARG A 15 4.56 -10.05 8.72
CA ARG A 15 3.90 -8.85 9.29
C ARG A 15 4.82 -7.65 9.16
N ASN A 16 4.28 -6.56 8.63
CA ASN A 16 4.93 -5.26 8.57
C ASN A 16 4.25 -4.29 9.52
N ASP A 17 5.02 -3.72 10.46
CA ASP A 17 4.54 -2.69 11.38
C ASP A 17 4.98 -1.31 10.91
N SER A 18 4.03 -0.38 10.83
CA SER A 18 4.29 1.01 10.45
C SER A 18 4.67 1.85 11.67
N MET A 19 5.33 2.99 11.43
CA MET A 19 5.61 3.97 12.49
C MET A 19 4.33 4.53 13.15
N ALA A 20 3.19 4.49 12.45
CA ALA A 20 1.91 4.93 12.98
C ALA A 20 1.21 3.89 13.86
N GLY A 21 1.84 2.72 14.10
CA GLY A 21 1.29 1.65 14.94
C GLY A 21 0.23 0.78 14.23
N THR A 22 0.10 0.89 12.91
CA THR A 22 -0.74 0.01 12.09
C THR A 22 0.09 -1.13 11.50
N SER A 23 -0.56 -2.22 11.09
CA SER A 23 0.14 -3.36 10.49
C SER A 23 -0.52 -3.81 9.20
N PHE A 24 0.30 -4.28 8.28
CA PHE A 24 -0.12 -5.12 7.15
C PHE A 24 0.44 -6.53 7.31
N THR A 25 -0.28 -7.51 6.78
CA THR A 25 0.26 -8.86 6.59
C THR A 25 0.49 -9.09 5.11
N ALA A 26 1.52 -9.84 4.76
CA ALA A 26 1.75 -10.26 3.38
C ALA A 26 2.19 -11.72 3.33
N GLN A 27 1.94 -12.36 2.19
CA GLN A 27 2.46 -13.68 1.89
C GLN A 27 2.88 -13.75 0.43
N ALA A 28 3.94 -14.51 0.18
CA ALA A 28 4.31 -14.95 -1.14
C ALA A 28 3.40 -16.12 -1.58
N ILE A 29 2.74 -15.98 -2.72
CA ILE A 29 1.79 -16.98 -3.21
C ILE A 29 2.37 -17.79 -4.36
N ASP A 30 3.16 -17.17 -5.24
CA ASP A 30 3.72 -17.85 -6.40
C ASP A 30 4.98 -17.15 -6.95
N ASP A 31 5.75 -17.88 -7.75
CA ASP A 31 6.79 -17.32 -8.60
C ASP A 31 6.24 -17.05 -10.00
N VAL A 32 6.56 -15.87 -10.54
CA VAL A 32 6.21 -15.48 -11.91
C VAL A 32 7.49 -15.16 -12.69
N ALA A 33 7.41 -15.15 -14.03
CA ALA A 33 8.59 -14.98 -14.89
C ALA A 33 9.41 -13.72 -14.58
N GLU A 34 8.79 -12.69 -14.01
CA GLU A 34 9.41 -11.39 -13.69
C GLU A 34 9.50 -11.11 -12.18
N GLY A 35 9.25 -12.10 -11.30
CA GLY A 35 9.36 -11.89 -9.84
C GLY A 35 8.49 -12.83 -9.00
N VAL A 36 7.99 -12.31 -7.88
CA VAL A 36 7.15 -13.03 -6.92
C VAL A 36 5.76 -12.41 -6.87
N LEU A 37 4.72 -13.23 -7.00
CA LEU A 37 3.35 -12.83 -6.72
C LEU A 37 3.12 -12.83 -5.20
N THR A 38 2.67 -11.69 -4.67
CA THR A 38 2.36 -11.53 -3.24
C THR A 38 0.92 -11.12 -3.04
N GLU A 39 0.34 -11.54 -1.92
CA GLU A 39 -0.90 -10.98 -1.40
C GLU A 39 -0.58 -10.13 -0.19
N VAL A 40 -1.16 -8.93 -0.14
CA VAL A 40 -1.05 -8.02 0.99
C VAL A 40 -2.44 -7.78 1.55
N SER A 41 -2.58 -7.99 2.85
CA SER A 41 -3.82 -7.83 3.59
C SER A 41 -3.71 -6.68 4.58
N GLY A 42 -4.78 -5.90 4.65
CA GLY A 42 -4.90 -4.74 5.50
C GLY A 42 -6.36 -4.37 5.71
N THR A 43 -6.61 -3.31 6.47
CA THR A 43 -7.96 -2.80 6.68
C THR A 43 -8.03 -1.33 6.28
N ALA A 44 -9.07 -0.98 5.53
CA ALA A 44 -9.41 0.39 5.24
C ALA A 44 -10.75 0.73 5.91
N PHE A 45 -10.87 1.96 6.37
CA PHE A 45 -12.07 2.46 7.04
C PHE A 45 -12.59 3.67 6.27
N ARG A 46 -13.92 3.80 6.15
CA ARG A 46 -14.53 4.98 5.56
C ARG A 46 -14.22 6.20 6.44
N THR A 47 -13.59 7.21 5.85
CA THR A 47 -13.19 8.44 6.55
C THR A 47 -14.20 9.57 6.39
N GLY A 48 -15.01 9.54 5.34
CA GLY A 48 -16.02 10.54 5.04
C GLY A 48 -16.44 10.55 3.58
N GLU A 49 -17.22 11.56 3.22
CA GLU A 49 -17.56 11.91 1.84
C GLU A 49 -17.17 13.37 1.60
N HIS A 50 -16.60 13.66 0.44
CA HIS A 50 -16.04 14.97 0.14
C HIS A 50 -16.57 15.47 -1.21
N ARG A 51 -16.96 16.75 -1.25
CA ARG A 51 -17.24 17.48 -2.48
C ARG A 51 -16.18 18.55 -2.68
N PHE A 52 -15.32 18.36 -3.67
CA PHE A 52 -14.30 19.33 -4.06
C PHE A 52 -14.89 20.32 -5.08
N VAL A 53 -14.56 21.61 -4.94
CA VAL A 53 -15.01 22.69 -5.84
C VAL A 53 -13.81 23.58 -6.15
N LEU A 54 -13.63 23.94 -7.42
CA LEU A 54 -12.62 24.88 -7.88
C LEU A 54 -13.30 26.18 -8.32
N ASP A 55 -12.93 27.30 -7.71
CA ASP A 55 -13.32 28.63 -8.18
C ASP A 55 -12.28 29.11 -9.22
N PRO A 56 -12.69 29.50 -10.45
CA PRO A 56 -11.77 30.03 -11.46
C PRO A 56 -10.96 31.25 -11.02
N ARG A 57 -11.37 31.92 -9.93
CA ARG A 57 -10.69 33.10 -9.36
C ARG A 57 -9.73 32.77 -8.23
N ASP A 58 -9.67 31.49 -7.80
CA ASP A 58 -8.76 31.06 -6.75
C ASP A 58 -7.31 31.04 -7.29
N PRO A 59 -6.40 31.89 -6.78
CA PRO A 59 -5.02 31.95 -7.27
C PRO A 59 -4.20 30.70 -6.92
N LEU A 60 -4.66 29.87 -5.98
CA LEU A 60 -4.00 28.62 -5.60
C LEU A 60 -4.57 27.42 -6.37
N GLY A 61 -5.85 27.47 -6.75
CA GLY A 61 -6.51 26.49 -7.62
C GLY A 61 -6.31 25.04 -7.17
N THR A 62 -5.47 24.28 -7.90
CA THR A 62 -5.15 22.87 -7.60
C THR A 62 -4.18 22.68 -6.43
N GLY A 63 -3.78 23.76 -5.78
CA GLY A 63 -2.84 23.76 -4.65
C GLY A 63 -1.38 23.90 -5.08
N PHE A 64 -0.52 23.98 -4.08
CA PHE A 64 0.94 24.03 -4.19
C PHE A 64 1.54 23.14 -3.10
N VAL A 65 2.78 22.69 -3.28
CA VAL A 65 3.46 21.82 -2.32
C VAL A 65 4.69 22.54 -1.76
N LEU A 66 4.78 22.58 -0.44
CA LEU A 66 6.00 22.88 0.31
C LEU A 66 6.27 21.67 1.20
N ARG A 67 7.51 21.19 1.22
CA ARG A 67 7.92 19.99 1.96
C ARG A 67 9.33 20.14 2.50
#